data_AF-A0A067EE27-F1
#
_entry.id   AF-A0A067EE27-F1
#
_cell.length_a   1.000
_cell.length_b   1.000
_cell.length_c   1.000
_cell.angle_alpha   90.00
_cell.angle_beta   90.00
_cell.angle_gamma   90.00
#
_symmetry.space_group_name_H-M   'P 1'
#
loop_
_entity.id
_entity.type
_entity.pdbx_description
1 polymer ?
#
loop_
_entity_poly.entity_id
_entity_poly.type
_entity_poly.pdbx_seq_one_letter_code
_entity_poly.pdbx_strand_id
1 'polypeptide(L)'
;WGKNPELMYDRVLRYQDRVRNLYFTFLFVLRAVTKATDYLEQAEYDTGNHEDDLKTVSLMKQLLYNPKLQAACPLPFDEAKLWQGQSGPELKQQIQEQFRNISALMDCVGCEKCRLWGKLQVLGLGTALKILFSVEGQNHAAQSVSCFTL
;
A
#
# COMPACT_ATOMS: atom_id res chain seq x y z
N TRP A 1 4.23 24.52 13.73
CA TRP A 1 4.70 23.17 13.34
C TRP A 1 6.22 23.19 13.25
N GLY A 2 6.90 22.14 13.71
CA GLY A 2 8.35 22.06 13.74
C GLY A 2 8.84 20.65 14.08
N LYS A 3 10.15 20.41 13.98
CA LYS A 3 10.76 19.11 14.35
C LYS A 3 10.86 19.01 15.88
N ASN A 4 10.49 17.86 16.44
CA ASN A 4 10.72 17.54 17.85
C ASN A 4 11.51 16.22 17.93
N PRO A 5 12.86 16.28 18.02
CA PRO A 5 13.71 15.09 17.99
C PRO A 5 13.55 14.22 19.24
N GLU A 6 13.28 14.81 20.41
CA GLU A 6 13.06 14.08 21.66
C GLU A 6 11.83 13.18 21.56
N LEU A 7 10.70 13.75 21.10
CA LEU A 7 9.47 12.99 20.90
C LEU A 7 9.64 11.88 19.86
N MET A 8 10.38 12.15 18.78
CA MET A 8 10.68 11.15 17.75
C MET A 8 11.53 10.00 18.32
N TYR A 9 12.52 10.31 19.16
CA TYR A 9 13.34 9.31 19.82
C TYR A 9 12.50 8.46 20.77
N ASP A 10 11.73 9.10 21.64
CA ASP A 10 10.94 8.44 22.68
C ASP A 10 9.77 7.62 22.14
N ARG A 11 9.20 7.98 20.99
CA ARG A 11 8.05 7.29 20.41
C ARG A 11 8.41 6.34 19.29
N VAL A 12 9.54 6.54 18.61
CA VAL A 12 9.87 5.77 17.40
C VAL A 12 11.28 5.20 17.47
N LEU A 13 12.33 6.03 17.53
CA LEU A 13 13.71 5.57 17.26
C LEU A 13 14.26 4.63 18.34
N ARG A 14 13.84 4.79 19.60
CA ARG A 14 14.20 3.87 20.68
C ARG A 14 13.63 2.45 20.46
N TYR A 15 12.59 2.31 19.65
CA TYR A 15 11.93 1.04 19.34
C TYR A 15 12.20 0.64 17.88
N GLN A 16 13.30 -0.08 17.67
CA GLN A 16 13.76 -0.49 16.34
C GLN A 16 12.68 -1.25 15.54
N ASP A 17 11.84 -2.06 16.21
CA ASP A 17 10.76 -2.79 15.53
C ASP A 17 9.69 -1.86 14.94
N ARG A 18 9.45 -0.68 15.53
CA ARG A 18 8.51 0.31 14.95
C ARG A 18 9.06 0.87 13.65
N VAL A 19 10.36 1.12 13.59
CA VAL A 19 11.04 1.57 12.38
C VAL A 19 10.96 0.48 11.31
N ARG A 20 11.27 -0.77 11.67
CA ARG A 20 11.17 -1.92 10.75
C ARG A 20 9.76 -2.11 10.21
N ASN A 21 8.74 -2.04 11.08
CA ASN A 21 7.33 -2.14 10.68
C ASN A 21 6.90 -0.99 9.77
N LEU A 22 7.45 0.22 9.96
CA LEU A 22 7.21 1.35 9.07
C LEU A 22 7.78 1.08 7.67
N TYR A 23 9.02 0.57 7.57
CA TYR A 23 9.62 0.17 6.31
C TYR A 23 8.85 -0.98 5.65
N PHE A 24 8.44 -1.98 6.41
CA PHE A 24 7.60 -3.07 5.91
C PHE A 24 6.30 -2.53 5.32
N THR A 25 5.61 -1.64 6.04
CA THR A 25 4.36 -1.03 5.58
C THR A 25 4.57 -0.22 4.30
N PHE A 26 5.68 0.52 4.21
CA PHE A 26 6.05 1.25 3.00
C PHE A 26 6.27 0.30 1.81
N LEU A 27 7.08 -0.74 1.98
CA LEU A 27 7.35 -1.72 0.92
C LEU A 27 6.09 -2.50 0.52
N PHE A 28 5.21 -2.78 1.48
CA PHE A 28 3.91 -3.41 1.25
C PHE A 28 3.01 -2.58 0.33
N VAL A 29 2.84 -1.30 0.66
CA VAL A 29 2.04 -0.38 -0.17
C VAL A 29 2.71 -0.16 -1.52
N LEU A 30 4.04 0.01 -1.56
CA LEU A 30 4.79 0.17 -2.80
C LEU A 30 4.59 -1.04 -3.72
N ARG A 31 4.66 -2.26 -3.18
CA ARG A 31 4.41 -3.48 -3.94
C ARG A 31 2.99 -3.51 -4.52
N ALA A 32 1.98 -3.13 -3.74
CA ALA A 32 0.61 -3.04 -4.24
C ALA A 32 0.48 -2.00 -5.37
N VAL A 33 1.10 -0.83 -5.24
CA VAL A 33 1.12 0.20 -6.29
C VAL A 33 1.78 -0.35 -7.56
N THR A 34 2.93 -1.03 -7.45
CA THR A 34 3.61 -1.62 -8.62
C THR A 34 2.76 -2.70 -9.30
N LYS A 35 2.03 -3.54 -8.55
CA LYS A 35 1.09 -4.52 -9.13
C LYS A 35 -0.13 -3.84 -9.80
N ALA A 36 -0.50 -2.64 -9.38
CA ALA A 36 -1.62 -1.87 -9.94
C ALA A 36 -1.21 -0.92 -11.08
N THR A 37 0.03 -0.99 -11.57
CA THR A 37 0.58 -0.05 -12.57
C THR A 37 -0.33 0.09 -13.79
N ASP A 38 -0.72 -1.02 -14.41
CA ASP A 38 -1.56 -0.99 -15.63
C ASP A 38 -2.93 -0.34 -15.39
N TYR A 39 -3.52 -0.58 -14.22
CA TYR A 39 -4.78 0.02 -13.81
C TYR A 39 -4.63 1.52 -13.56
N LEU A 40 -3.58 1.93 -12.85
CA LEU A 40 -3.32 3.34 -12.52
C LEU A 40 -2.95 4.18 -13.74
N GLU A 41 -2.31 3.59 -14.75
CA GLU A 41 -2.02 4.29 -16.00
C GLU A 41 -3.29 4.56 -16.83
N GLN A 42 -4.28 3.68 -16.77
CA GLN A 42 -5.53 3.77 -17.54
C GLN A 42 -6.69 4.41 -16.75
N ALA A 43 -6.45 4.76 -15.49
CA ALA A 43 -7.48 5.35 -14.63
C ALA A 43 -7.92 6.72 -15.15
N GLU A 44 -9.21 7.00 -15.00
CA GLU A 44 -9.78 8.30 -15.32
C GLU A 44 -9.52 9.26 -14.16
N TYR A 45 -8.83 10.37 -14.45
CA TYR A 45 -8.59 11.47 -13.53
C TYR A 45 -9.40 12.67 -14.04
N ASP A 46 -10.58 12.87 -13.48
CA ASP A 46 -11.47 14.00 -13.81
C ASP A 46 -11.84 14.76 -12.53
N THR A 47 -11.35 15.99 -12.44
CA THR A 47 -11.69 16.94 -11.36
C THR A 47 -12.56 18.09 -11.86
N GLY A 48 -12.92 18.09 -13.14
CA GLY A 48 -13.54 19.22 -13.84
C GLY A 48 -12.55 20.30 -14.28
N ASN A 49 -11.25 20.14 -13.97
CA ASN A 49 -10.18 21.04 -14.45
C ASN A 49 -9.20 20.29 -15.36
N HIS A 50 -9.39 20.46 -16.66
CA HIS A 50 -8.60 19.78 -17.68
C HIS A 50 -7.08 19.96 -17.54
N GLU A 51 -6.61 21.13 -17.09
CA GLU A 51 -5.18 21.38 -16.95
C GLU A 51 -4.57 20.55 -15.80
N ASP A 52 -5.28 20.46 -14.67
CA ASP A 52 -4.85 19.69 -13.51
C ASP A 52 -4.97 18.19 -13.74
N ASP A 53 -5.99 17.77 -14.49
CA ASP A 53 -6.20 16.37 -14.87
C ASP A 53 -5.07 15.86 -15.78
N LEU A 54 -4.68 16.65 -16.81
CA LEU A 54 -3.53 16.33 -17.66
C LEU A 54 -2.22 16.27 -16.86
N LYS A 55 -2.01 17.22 -15.93
CA LYS A 55 -0.85 17.19 -15.02
C LYS A 55 -0.85 15.95 -14.15
N THR A 56 -2.01 15.56 -13.62
CA THR A 56 -2.16 14.38 -12.75
C THR A 56 -1.78 13.10 -13.48
N VAL A 57 -2.28 12.91 -14.70
CA VAL A 57 -1.91 11.76 -15.55
C VAL A 57 -0.41 11.71 -15.79
N SER A 58 0.21 12.86 -16.12
CA SER A 58 1.66 12.94 -16.34
C SER A 58 2.46 12.57 -15.09
N LEU A 59 2.10 13.12 -13.92
CA LEU A 59 2.74 12.84 -12.65
C LEU A 59 2.56 11.37 -12.23
N MET A 60 1.38 10.79 -12.49
CA MET A 60 1.13 9.37 -12.21
C MET A 60 2.06 8.49 -13.03
N LYS A 61 2.21 8.76 -14.33
CA LYS A 61 3.16 8.02 -15.18
C LYS A 61 4.61 8.18 -14.69
N GLN A 62 5.02 9.39 -14.30
CA GLN A 62 6.36 9.61 -13.74
C GLN A 62 6.60 8.83 -12.45
N LEU A 63 5.57 8.68 -11.61
CA LEU A 63 5.64 7.89 -10.39
C LEU A 63 5.78 6.39 -10.71
N LEU A 64 4.91 5.87 -11.58
CA LEU A 64 4.86 4.44 -11.94
C LEU A 64 6.13 3.97 -12.67
N TYR A 65 6.66 4.80 -13.57
CA TYR A 65 7.86 4.50 -14.35
C TYR A 65 9.14 5.07 -13.74
N ASN A 66 9.12 5.39 -12.43
CA ASN A 66 10.31 5.88 -11.76
C ASN A 66 11.37 4.76 -11.64
N PRO A 67 12.59 4.93 -12.19
CA PRO A 67 13.59 3.87 -12.22
C PRO A 67 14.06 3.46 -10.82
N LYS A 68 14.01 4.37 -9.83
CA LYS A 68 14.37 4.03 -8.44
C LYS A 68 13.34 3.11 -7.80
N LEU A 69 12.06 3.30 -8.11
CA LEU A 69 10.98 2.47 -7.57
C LEU A 69 10.94 1.11 -8.25
N GLN A 70 11.22 1.05 -9.55
CA GLN A 70 11.34 -0.20 -10.29
C GLN A 70 12.55 -1.02 -9.80
N ALA A 71 13.71 -0.38 -9.62
CA ALA A 71 14.91 -1.04 -9.11
C ALA A 71 14.78 -1.51 -7.66
N ALA A 72 13.94 -0.86 -6.85
CA ALA A 72 13.73 -1.22 -5.44
C ALA A 72 13.08 -2.60 -5.26
N CYS A 73 12.45 -3.15 -6.32
CA CYS A 73 11.86 -4.49 -6.37
C CYS A 73 11.29 -4.95 -5.00
N PRO A 74 10.25 -4.27 -4.49
CA PRO A 74 9.81 -4.45 -3.12
C PRO A 74 9.19 -5.83 -2.95
N LEU A 75 9.95 -6.76 -2.39
CA LEU A 75 9.48 -8.05 -1.91
C LEU A 75 9.44 -8.00 -0.37
N PRO A 76 8.44 -7.32 0.22
CA PRO A 76 8.35 -7.18 1.68
C PRO A 76 8.18 -8.53 2.38
N PHE A 77 7.63 -9.52 1.69
CA PHE A 77 7.48 -10.90 2.14
C PHE A 77 7.32 -11.85 0.95
N ASP A 78 7.41 -13.14 1.26
CA ASP A 78 7.17 -14.23 0.33
C ASP A 78 5.64 -14.40 0.11
N GLU A 79 5.15 -13.80 -0.98
CA GLU A 79 3.74 -13.81 -1.39
C GLU A 79 3.20 -15.25 -1.49
N ALA A 80 4.03 -16.19 -1.97
CA ALA A 80 3.66 -17.59 -2.08
C ALA A 80 3.38 -18.22 -0.72
N LYS A 81 4.21 -17.95 0.29
CA LYS A 81 3.98 -18.47 1.66
C LYS A 81 2.78 -17.87 2.36
N LEU A 82 2.45 -16.61 2.07
CA LEU A 82 1.33 -15.95 2.73
C LEU A 82 -0.01 -16.31 2.08
N TRP A 83 -0.03 -16.60 0.77
CA TRP A 83 -1.27 -16.70 -0.01
C TRP A 83 -1.53 -18.06 -0.69
N GLN A 84 -0.52 -18.91 -0.93
CA GLN A 84 -0.69 -20.22 -1.62
C GLN A 84 -1.07 -21.38 -0.68
N GLY A 85 -1.37 -21.12 0.58
CA GLY A 85 -1.97 -22.13 1.47
C GLY A 85 -3.41 -22.47 1.07
N GLN A 86 -3.89 -23.67 1.42
CA GLN A 86 -5.29 -24.09 1.22
C GLN A 86 -6.33 -23.14 1.84
N SER A 87 -5.89 -22.21 2.71
CA SER A 87 -6.75 -21.25 3.43
C SER A 87 -6.65 -19.80 2.93
N GLY A 88 -6.10 -19.56 1.73
CA GLY A 88 -5.94 -18.20 1.17
C GLY A 88 -7.24 -17.39 1.10
N PRO A 89 -8.36 -17.96 0.58
CA PRO A 89 -9.66 -17.29 0.57
C PRO A 89 -10.21 -16.97 1.96
N GLU A 90 -10.10 -17.89 2.91
CA GLU A 90 -10.53 -17.71 4.30
C GLU A 90 -9.70 -16.63 5.00
N LEU A 91 -8.37 -16.65 4.81
CA LEU A 91 -7.46 -15.65 5.34
C LEU A 91 -7.78 -14.26 4.79
N LYS A 92 -8.07 -14.16 3.49
CA LYS A 92 -8.52 -12.91 2.85
C LYS A 92 -9.79 -12.38 3.50
N GLN A 93 -10.79 -13.25 3.71
CA GLN A 93 -12.05 -12.86 4.33
C GLN A 93 -11.83 -12.39 5.78
N GLN A 94 -11.07 -13.16 6.58
CA GLN A 94 -10.74 -12.80 7.95
C GLN A 94 -10.03 -11.45 8.02
N ILE A 95 -9.03 -11.21 7.17
CA ILE A 95 -8.33 -9.92 7.18
C ILE A 95 -9.29 -8.79 6.78
N GLN A 96 -10.14 -8.97 5.76
CA GLN A 96 -11.13 -7.96 5.38
C GLN A 96 -12.09 -7.62 6.53
N GLU A 97 -12.55 -8.61 7.28
CA GLU A 97 -13.39 -8.42 8.46
C GLU A 97 -12.64 -7.63 9.55
N GLN A 98 -11.37 -7.95 9.80
CA GLN A 98 -10.54 -7.18 10.74
C GLN A 98 -10.39 -5.72 10.31
N PHE A 99 -10.16 -5.43 9.02
CA PHE A 99 -10.08 -4.05 8.53
C PHE A 99 -11.39 -3.27 8.70
N ARG A 100 -12.55 -3.93 8.52
CA ARG A 100 -13.87 -3.31 8.79
C ARG A 100 -14.02 -2.99 10.27
N ASN A 101 -13.64 -3.91 11.16
CA ASN A 101 -13.70 -3.70 12.61
C ASN A 101 -12.78 -2.57 13.06
N ILE A 102 -11.55 -2.50 12.54
CA ILE A 102 -10.61 -1.40 12.81
C ILE A 102 -11.21 -0.08 12.32
N SER A 103 -11.79 -0.04 11.12
CA SER A 103 -12.43 1.16 10.59
C SER A 103 -13.62 1.62 11.44
N ALA A 104 -14.40 0.70 11.99
CA ALA A 104 -15.49 1.02 12.93
C ALA A 104 -14.95 1.56 14.26
N LEU A 105 -13.83 1.01 14.76
CA LEU A 105 -13.17 1.53 15.97
C LEU A 105 -12.66 2.96 15.78
N MET A 106 -12.24 3.34 14.58
CA MET A 106 -11.85 4.73 14.27
C MET A 106 -13.00 5.72 14.44
N ASP A 107 -14.27 5.28 14.41
CA ASP A 107 -15.42 6.14 14.69
C ASP A 107 -15.54 6.58 16.15
N CYS A 108 -14.87 5.87 17.07
CA CYS A 108 -14.83 6.22 18.48
C CYS A 108 -13.72 7.25 18.81
N VAL A 109 -12.89 7.64 17.84
CA VAL A 109 -11.79 8.59 18.06
C VAL A 109 -12.34 10.02 18.06
N GLY A 110 -12.33 10.68 19.22
CA GLY A 110 -12.85 12.06 19.38
C GLY A 110 -12.03 13.15 18.67
N CYS A 111 -10.76 12.90 18.37
CA CYS A 111 -9.94 13.81 17.56
C CYS A 111 -10.30 13.67 16.08
N GLU A 112 -10.90 14.70 15.49
CA GLU A 112 -11.37 14.68 14.09
C GLU A 112 -10.24 14.40 13.08
N LYS A 113 -9.10 15.08 13.23
CA LYS A 113 -7.94 14.85 12.35
C LYS A 113 -7.40 13.43 12.50
N CYS A 114 -7.36 12.90 13.72
CA CYS A 114 -6.88 11.55 13.99
C CYS A 114 -7.83 10.51 13.39
N ARG A 115 -9.15 10.73 13.48
CA ARG A 115 -10.18 9.90 12.86
C ARG A 115 -10.06 9.91 11.33
N LEU A 116 -9.89 11.10 10.72
CA LEU A 116 -9.72 11.23 9.27
C LEU A 116 -8.50 10.44 8.77
N TRP A 117 -7.33 10.69 9.35
CA TRP A 117 -6.09 10.01 8.94
C TRP A 117 -6.11 8.52 9.27
N GLY A 118 -6.68 8.14 10.40
CA GLY A 118 -6.85 6.73 10.80
C GLY A 118 -7.68 5.96 9.77
N LYS A 119 -8.85 6.50 9.38
CA LYS A 119 -9.68 5.88 8.34
C LYS A 119 -9.00 5.83 6.98
N LEU A 120 -8.34 6.92 6.57
CA LEU A 120 -7.63 6.97 5.30
C LEU A 120 -6.51 5.90 5.23
N GLN A 121 -5.71 5.78 6.28
CA GLN A 121 -4.61 4.82 6.35
C GLN A 121 -5.13 3.36 6.38
N VAL A 122 -6.16 3.08 7.17
CA VAL A 122 -6.76 1.73 7.26
C VAL A 122 -7.36 1.33 5.91
N LEU A 123 -8.09 2.23 5.25
CA LEU A 123 -8.65 1.99 3.91
C LEU A 123 -7.56 1.79 2.86
N GLY A 124 -6.49 2.59 2.90
CA GLY A 124 -5.36 2.46 1.99
C GLY A 124 -4.66 1.11 2.12
N LEU A 125 -4.41 0.65 3.36
CA LEU A 125 -3.82 -0.66 3.62
C LEU A 125 -4.74 -1.81 3.19
N GLY A 126 -6.04 -1.71 3.44
CA GLY A 126 -7.02 -2.69 2.95
C GLY A 126 -7.10 -2.73 1.41
N THR A 127 -6.97 -1.59 0.74
CA THR A 127 -6.92 -1.50 -0.73
C THR A 127 -5.64 -2.13 -1.28
N ALA A 128 -4.49 -1.84 -0.67
CA ALA A 128 -3.21 -2.45 -1.03
C ALA A 128 -3.30 -3.98 -0.93
N LEU A 129 -3.87 -4.48 0.16
CA LEU A 129 -4.09 -5.90 0.36
C LEU A 129 -5.03 -6.49 -0.72
N LYS A 130 -6.15 -5.81 -1.04
CA LYS A 130 -7.09 -6.23 -2.09
C LYS A 130 -6.40 -6.35 -3.45
N ILE A 131 -5.54 -5.40 -3.81
CA ILE A 131 -4.75 -5.42 -5.05
C ILE A 131 -3.85 -6.66 -5.08
N LEU A 132 -3.06 -6.87 -4.01
CA LEU A 132 -2.13 -8.00 -3.92
C LEU A 132 -2.85 -9.36 -4.07
N PHE A 133 -4.06 -9.50 -3.51
CA PHE A 133 -4.89 -10.70 -3.67
C PHE A 133 -5.53 -10.89 -5.05
N SER A 134 -5.73 -9.82 -5.83
CA SER A 134 -6.55 -9.88 -7.05
C SER A 134 -5.72 -10.20 -8.29
N VAL A 135 -4.44 -9.81 -8.30
CA VAL A 135 -3.54 -9.99 -9.45
C VAL A 135 -3.01 -11.44 -9.56
N GLU A 136 -3.00 -12.21 -8.47
CA GLU A 136 -2.58 -13.62 -8.49
C GLU A 136 -3.63 -14.58 -9.07
N GLY A 137 -4.91 -14.21 -9.07
CA GLY A 137 -5.99 -15.00 -9.65
C GLY A 137 -6.02 -15.03 -11.19
N GLN A 138 -5.22 -14.19 -11.86
CA GLN A 138 -5.14 -14.12 -13.33
C GLN A 138 -3.90 -14.80 -13.92
N ASN A 139 -2.95 -15.25 -13.09
CA ASN A 139 -1.67 -15.79 -13.56
C ASN A 139 -1.48 -17.27 -13.21
N HIS A 140 -2.26 -18.14 -13.86
CA HIS A 140 -1.85 -19.54 -14.10
C HIS A 140 -1.02 -19.69 -15.39
N ALA A 141 -0.64 -18.60 -16.06
CA ALA A 141 0.28 -18.65 -17.19
C ALA A 141 1.33 -17.54 -17.03
N ALA A 142 2.57 -17.97 -16.82
CA ALA A 142 3.79 -17.23 -17.13
C ALA A 142 3.83 -15.75 -16.72
N GLN A 143 4.33 -15.50 -15.52
CA GLN A 143 5.42 -14.54 -15.34
C GLN A 143 6.07 -14.80 -13.98
N SER A 144 7.20 -15.50 -14.02
CA SER A 144 8.28 -15.21 -13.10
C SER A 144 8.42 -13.68 -13.08
N VAL A 145 8.02 -13.05 -11.99
CA VAL A 145 8.32 -11.63 -11.77
C VAL A 145 9.82 -11.61 -11.53
N SER A 146 10.58 -11.62 -12.63
CA SER A 146 12.01 -11.35 -12.62
C SER A 146 12.14 -9.93 -12.11
N CYS A 147 12.37 -9.85 -10.81
CA CYS A 147 13.30 -8.90 -10.26
C CYS A 147 14.60 -9.07 -11.06
N PHE A 148 14.67 -8.44 -12.24
CA PHE A 148 15.83 -8.59 -13.10
C PHE A 148 17.02 -8.03 -12.34
N THR A 149 17.97 -8.92 -12.15
CA THR A 149 19.30 -8.72 -11.60
C THR A 149 19.91 -7.41 -12.09
N LEU A 150 20.36 -6.60 -11.14
CA LEU A 150 21.63 -5.88 -11.29
C LEU A 150 22.61 -6.51 -10.30
#